data_AF-A0A6A3A2K3-F1
#
_entry.id   AF-A0A6A3A2K3-F1
#
_cell.length_a   1.000
_cell.length_b   1.000
_cell.length_c   1.000
_cell.angle_alpha   90.00
_cell.angle_beta   90.00
_cell.angle_gamma   90.00
#
_symmetry.space_group_name_H-M   'P 1'
#
loop_
_entity.id
_entity.type
_entity.pdbx_description
1 polymer ?
#
loop_
_entity_poly.entity_id
_entity_poly.type
_entity_poly.pdbx_seq_one_letter_code
_entity_poly.pdbx_strand_id
1 'polypeptide(L)'
;MSFSQTLGGPSRCGRVLGPSLDKIIKNAAWRKHSHIVSSCKSTLEKLDTLSDTGLSDPKSHVLGISSSDADFVLAPILLALDSNYVKVAEPALECTFKLFSLGIVRGEIDSKASNPILYKIVESVCKLGGIGDESVELAVLRVLLSAVRCPCVLIRGNCLIHVVRTCYNVYLGSLTGTNQACAKSVLVQIMLIVFTRAVEDSMDVSIKTVSVNELLEFTDKNLNEVQFIKSFISDVMNASEGVPDLKLFQPIMVRELQNGETKWSKREQNEEVEEEEMKEGTESGSGVDSSKIREDGFHVFRNLCKLSMKFSTLENIDDQVLLRGKTLSLELLKVIMDNEGPIWRTNERQFILY
;
A
#
# COMPACT_ATOMS: atom_id res chain seq x y z
N MET A 1 -3.86 3.03 42.99
CA MET A 1 -4.36 3.64 41.73
C MET A 1 -4.58 2.50 40.74
N SER A 2 -5.80 2.32 40.24
CA SER A 2 -6.10 1.30 39.23
C SER A 2 -5.51 1.75 37.89
N PHE A 3 -4.46 1.07 37.42
CA PHE A 3 -4.07 1.18 36.02
C PHE A 3 -5.27 0.76 35.17
N SER A 4 -5.73 1.66 34.29
CA SER A 4 -6.71 1.29 33.27
C SER A 4 -6.08 0.17 32.44
N GLN A 5 -6.67 -1.03 32.48
CA GLN A 5 -6.24 -2.10 31.59
C GLN A 5 -6.46 -1.63 30.15
N THR A 6 -5.37 -1.41 29.43
CA THR A 6 -5.43 -1.12 28.00
C THR A 6 -5.97 -2.37 27.33
N LEU A 7 -7.17 -2.27 26.78
CA LEU A 7 -7.84 -3.36 26.07
C LEU A 7 -6.89 -3.95 25.00
N GLY A 8 -6.70 -5.27 25.01
CA GLY A 8 -5.73 -5.96 24.16
C GLY A 8 -4.35 -6.17 24.81
N GLY A 9 -4.28 -6.24 26.15
CA GLY A 9 -3.06 -6.64 26.84
C GLY A 9 -1.88 -5.65 26.82
N PRO A 10 -0.68 -6.11 27.24
CA PRO A 10 0.51 -5.27 27.38
C PRO A 10 1.30 -5.04 26.08
N SER A 11 1.09 -5.89 25.05
CA SER A 11 1.87 -5.81 23.80
C SER A 11 1.64 -4.51 23.01
N ARG A 12 2.63 -4.11 22.19
CA ARG A 12 2.48 -2.98 21.25
C ARG A 12 1.40 -3.25 20.22
N CYS A 13 1.38 -4.45 19.65
CA CYS A 13 0.34 -4.88 18.71
C CYS A 13 -1.05 -4.81 19.36
N GLY A 14 -1.19 -5.37 20.57
CA GLY A 14 -2.44 -5.41 21.30
C GLY A 14 -2.99 -4.03 21.67
N ARG A 15 -2.14 -3.08 22.08
CA ARG A 15 -2.53 -1.68 22.31
C ARG A 15 -3.06 -0.95 21.06
N VAL A 16 -2.73 -1.41 19.85
CA VAL A 16 -3.24 -0.87 18.57
C VAL A 16 -4.51 -1.59 18.11
N LEU A 17 -4.53 -2.92 18.22
CA LEU A 17 -5.66 -3.75 17.82
C LEU A 17 -6.85 -3.61 18.78
N GLY A 18 -6.63 -3.75 20.09
CA GLY A 18 -7.69 -3.93 21.08
C GLY A 18 -8.78 -2.85 21.05
N PRO A 19 -8.44 -1.55 21.16
CA PRO A 19 -9.42 -0.46 21.07
C PRO A 19 -10.17 -0.42 19.73
N SER A 20 -9.56 -0.93 18.65
CA SER A 20 -10.18 -1.00 17.33
C SER A 20 -11.12 -2.20 17.21
N LEU A 21 -10.75 -3.36 17.77
CA LEU A 21 -11.59 -4.57 17.82
C LEU A 21 -12.88 -4.32 18.62
N ASP A 22 -12.81 -3.61 19.75
CA ASP A 22 -14.01 -3.20 20.50
C ASP A 22 -14.89 -2.20 19.73
N LYS A 23 -14.30 -1.25 18.99
CA LYS A 23 -15.05 -0.38 18.06
C LYS A 23 -15.72 -1.17 16.93
N ILE A 24 -15.07 -2.21 16.40
CA ILE A 24 -15.66 -3.12 15.41
C ILE A 24 -16.85 -3.86 16.04
N ILE A 25 -16.68 -4.46 17.22
CA ILE A 25 -17.75 -5.16 17.95
C ILE A 25 -18.96 -4.25 18.19
N LYS A 26 -18.73 -2.99 18.60
CA LYS A 26 -19.80 -2.01 18.90
C LYS A 26 -20.56 -1.54 17.65
N ASN A 27 -19.92 -1.52 16.49
CA ASN A 27 -20.57 -1.15 15.21
C ASN A 27 -21.12 -2.35 14.42
N ALA A 28 -20.80 -3.57 14.83
CA ALA A 28 -21.22 -4.79 14.16
C ALA A 28 -22.73 -5.07 14.34
N ALA A 29 -23.45 -5.22 13.22
CA ALA A 29 -24.84 -5.65 13.24
C ALA A 29 -24.95 -7.13 13.64
N TRP A 30 -25.46 -7.40 14.85
CA TRP A 30 -25.54 -8.74 15.48
C TRP A 30 -25.99 -9.87 14.54
N ARG A 31 -26.99 -9.63 13.69
CA ARG A 31 -27.55 -10.65 12.76
C ARG A 31 -26.71 -10.92 11.51
N LYS A 32 -25.82 -10.00 11.12
CA LYS A 32 -25.00 -10.11 9.90
C LYS A 32 -23.54 -10.43 10.20
N HIS A 33 -23.00 -9.87 11.29
CA HIS A 33 -21.56 -9.83 11.57
C HIS A 33 -21.18 -10.65 12.81
N SER A 34 -21.98 -11.66 13.16
CA SER A 34 -21.75 -12.53 14.33
C SER A 34 -20.36 -13.19 14.30
N HIS A 35 -19.90 -13.63 13.13
CA HIS A 35 -18.57 -14.21 12.92
C HIS A 35 -17.42 -13.19 13.13
N ILE A 36 -17.62 -11.92 12.72
CA ILE A 36 -16.67 -10.83 12.96
C ILE A 36 -16.59 -10.58 14.47
N VAL A 37 -17.74 -10.48 15.15
CA VAL A 37 -17.81 -10.27 16.60
C VAL A 37 -17.14 -11.41 17.39
N SER A 38 -17.36 -12.68 17.01
CA SER A 38 -16.68 -13.80 17.67
C SER A 38 -15.18 -13.81 17.41
N SER A 39 -14.74 -13.48 16.19
CA SER A 39 -13.33 -13.36 15.83
C SER A 39 -12.65 -12.23 16.64
N CYS A 40 -13.24 -11.04 16.69
CA CYS A 40 -12.71 -9.93 17.50
C CYS A 40 -12.61 -10.28 18.99
N LYS A 41 -13.61 -10.95 19.58
CA LYS A 41 -13.59 -11.36 21.00
C LYS A 41 -12.49 -12.38 21.28
N SER A 42 -12.39 -13.43 20.48
CA SER A 42 -11.36 -14.46 20.63
C SER A 42 -9.94 -13.89 20.44
N THR A 43 -9.78 -12.93 19.54
CA THR A 43 -8.52 -12.19 19.38
C THR A 43 -8.21 -11.30 20.58
N LEU A 44 -9.19 -10.61 21.18
CA LEU A 44 -8.98 -9.83 22.41
C LEU A 44 -8.49 -10.72 23.58
N GLU A 45 -9.16 -11.85 23.81
CA GLU A 45 -8.78 -12.83 24.83
C GLU A 45 -7.34 -13.34 24.61
N LYS A 46 -6.96 -13.63 23.36
CA LYS A 46 -5.59 -14.01 23.01
C LYS A 46 -4.60 -12.87 23.24
N LEU A 47 -4.91 -11.64 22.83
CA LEU A 47 -4.03 -10.46 22.99
C LEU A 47 -3.73 -10.14 24.46
N ASP A 48 -4.70 -10.35 25.36
CA ASP A 48 -4.47 -10.19 26.80
C ASP A 48 -3.43 -11.18 27.37
N THR A 49 -3.21 -12.33 26.71
CA THR A 49 -2.13 -13.29 27.07
C THR A 49 -0.78 -12.99 26.41
N LEU A 50 -0.75 -12.12 25.40
CA LEU A 50 0.44 -11.84 24.60
C LEU A 50 1.22 -10.64 25.14
N SER A 51 2.51 -10.88 25.41
CA SER A 51 3.49 -9.84 25.79
C SER A 51 4.51 -9.66 24.67
N ASP A 52 5.04 -8.44 24.52
CA ASP A 52 6.10 -8.15 23.55
C ASP A 52 7.31 -9.06 23.77
N THR A 53 7.58 -9.98 22.84
CA THR A 53 8.81 -10.77 22.89
C THR A 53 10.00 -9.86 22.57
N GLY A 54 10.92 -9.73 23.53
CA GLY A 54 12.14 -8.92 23.38
C GLY A 54 13.06 -9.39 22.24
N LEU A 55 12.91 -10.65 21.80
CA LEU A 55 13.46 -11.18 20.57
C LEU A 55 12.34 -11.16 19.51
N SER A 56 12.55 -10.37 18.44
CA SER A 56 11.63 -10.37 17.29
C SER A 56 11.79 -11.67 16.50
N ASP A 57 10.71 -12.43 16.34
CA ASP A 57 10.64 -13.52 15.37
C ASP A 57 10.84 -12.94 13.95
N PRO A 58 11.94 -13.29 13.25
CA PRO A 58 12.25 -12.75 11.93
C PRO A 58 11.23 -13.15 10.85
N LYS A 59 10.45 -14.21 11.08
CA LYS A 59 9.39 -14.69 10.18
C LYS A 59 8.01 -14.15 10.54
N SER A 60 7.88 -13.40 11.64
CA SER A 60 6.61 -12.80 12.04
C SER A 60 6.39 -11.47 11.34
N HIS A 61 5.23 -11.36 10.69
CA HIS A 61 4.75 -10.15 10.03
C HIS A 61 4.15 -9.13 11.02
N VAL A 62 4.16 -9.44 12.32
CA VAL A 62 3.67 -8.57 13.40
C VAL A 62 4.76 -8.41 14.47
N LEU A 63 5.16 -7.17 14.73
CA LEU A 63 6.18 -6.80 15.70
C LEU A 63 5.79 -7.25 17.13
N GLY A 64 6.67 -8.01 17.78
CA GLY A 64 6.51 -8.47 19.16
C GLY A 64 5.61 -9.71 19.34
N ILE A 65 5.00 -10.21 18.26
CA ILE A 65 4.13 -11.40 18.23
C ILE A 65 4.83 -12.51 17.43
N SER A 66 4.62 -13.77 17.78
CA SER A 66 5.17 -14.93 17.04
C SER A 66 4.47 -15.15 15.69
N SER A 67 5.17 -15.72 14.71
CA SER A 67 4.61 -15.99 13.38
C SER A 67 3.35 -16.87 13.41
N SER A 68 3.21 -17.76 14.41
CA SER A 68 2.02 -18.61 14.58
C SER A 68 0.78 -17.84 15.05
N ASP A 69 0.96 -16.72 15.74
CA ASP A 69 -0.13 -15.90 16.28
C ASP A 69 -0.43 -14.66 15.40
N ALA A 70 0.51 -14.27 14.52
CA ALA A 70 0.41 -13.09 13.66
C ALA A 70 -0.85 -13.08 12.77
N ASP A 71 -1.12 -14.17 12.04
CA ASP A 71 -2.30 -14.27 11.18
C ASP A 71 -3.60 -14.27 12.00
N PHE A 72 -3.59 -14.90 13.18
CA PHE A 72 -4.74 -14.97 14.07
C PHE A 72 -5.13 -13.59 14.63
N VAL A 73 -4.15 -12.75 15.00
CA VAL A 73 -4.44 -11.40 15.54
C VAL A 73 -4.86 -10.40 14.46
N LEU A 74 -4.47 -10.63 13.20
CA LEU A 74 -4.87 -9.78 12.05
C LEU A 74 -6.19 -10.23 11.40
N ALA A 75 -6.61 -11.49 11.55
CA ALA A 75 -7.82 -12.03 10.93
C ALA A 75 -9.11 -11.21 11.14
N PRO A 76 -9.43 -10.65 12.33
CA PRO A 76 -10.64 -9.86 12.50
C PRO A 76 -10.61 -8.53 11.75
N ILE A 77 -9.41 -7.97 11.51
CA ILE A 77 -9.26 -6.74 10.71
C ILE A 77 -9.59 -7.04 9.24
N LEU A 78 -9.06 -8.15 8.69
CA LEU A 78 -9.40 -8.59 7.34
C LEU A 78 -10.91 -8.83 7.18
N LEU A 79 -11.53 -9.58 8.11
CA LEU A 79 -12.99 -9.82 8.11
C LEU A 79 -13.81 -8.53 8.19
N ALA A 80 -13.35 -7.53 8.93
CA ALA A 80 -14.02 -6.24 9.04
C ALA A 80 -13.87 -5.39 7.76
N LEU A 81 -12.71 -5.42 7.10
CA LEU A 81 -12.50 -4.79 5.79
C LEU A 81 -13.35 -5.46 4.70
N ASP A 82 -13.42 -6.79 4.67
CA ASP A 82 -14.23 -7.56 3.70
C ASP A 82 -15.75 -7.48 3.95
N SER A 83 -16.19 -6.90 5.07
CA SER A 83 -17.62 -6.83 5.44
C SER A 83 -18.49 -6.02 4.48
N ASN A 84 -17.89 -5.17 3.65
CA ASN A 84 -18.55 -4.18 2.80
C ASN A 84 -19.62 -3.34 3.54
N TYR A 85 -19.37 -3.06 4.84
CA TYR A 85 -20.26 -2.30 5.70
C TYR A 85 -19.48 -1.18 6.39
N VAL A 86 -19.69 0.06 5.91
CA VAL A 86 -18.94 1.27 6.28
C VAL A 86 -18.63 1.35 7.79
N LYS A 87 -19.64 1.21 8.66
CA LYS A 87 -19.46 1.34 10.12
C LYS A 87 -18.52 0.29 10.76
N VAL A 88 -18.31 -0.84 10.11
CA VAL A 88 -17.37 -1.90 10.52
C VAL A 88 -16.02 -1.74 9.81
N ALA A 89 -16.04 -1.34 8.53
CA ALA A 89 -14.84 -1.10 7.73
C ALA A 89 -14.05 0.13 8.21
N GLU A 90 -14.70 1.23 8.62
CA GLU A 90 -14.04 2.46 9.08
C GLU A 90 -13.12 2.23 10.31
N PRO A 91 -13.56 1.59 11.41
CA PRO A 91 -12.66 1.22 12.50
C PRO A 91 -11.51 0.29 12.07
N ALA A 92 -11.72 -0.58 11.08
CA ALA A 92 -10.70 -1.48 10.56
C ALA A 92 -9.67 -0.75 9.70
N LEU A 93 -10.09 0.22 8.88
CA LEU A 93 -9.21 1.12 8.12
C LEU A 93 -8.35 1.97 9.06
N GLU A 94 -8.94 2.61 10.07
CA GLU A 94 -8.21 3.41 11.07
C GLU A 94 -7.23 2.54 11.91
N CYS A 95 -7.56 1.26 12.15
CA CYS A 95 -6.63 0.31 12.75
C CYS A 95 -5.48 -0.04 11.80
N THR A 96 -5.79 -0.32 10.54
CA THR A 96 -4.80 -0.67 9.50
C THR A 96 -3.82 0.49 9.26
N PHE A 97 -4.31 1.73 9.24
CA PHE A 97 -3.49 2.95 9.19
C PHE A 97 -2.48 3.00 10.34
N LYS A 98 -2.88 2.66 11.57
CA LYS A 98 -1.99 2.60 12.74
C LYS A 98 -0.99 1.45 12.67
N LEU A 99 -1.43 0.28 12.21
CA LEU A 99 -0.56 -0.88 12.05
C LEU A 99 0.62 -0.58 11.11
N PHE A 100 0.36 0.07 9.98
CA PHE A 100 1.41 0.53 9.06
C PHE A 100 2.20 1.72 9.61
N SER A 101 1.52 2.78 10.09
CA SER A 101 2.18 4.02 10.52
C SER A 101 3.14 3.83 11.69
N LEU A 102 2.84 2.88 12.60
CA LEU A 102 3.65 2.59 13.78
C LEU A 102 4.64 1.43 13.55
N GLY A 103 4.75 0.88 12.33
CA GLY A 103 5.63 -0.24 12.01
C GLY A 103 5.28 -1.54 12.75
N ILE A 104 4.01 -1.73 13.15
CA ILE A 104 3.56 -2.96 13.81
C ILE A 104 3.49 -4.12 12.81
N VAL A 105 3.03 -3.86 11.59
CA VAL A 105 3.12 -4.84 10.50
C VAL A 105 4.41 -4.63 9.71
N ARG A 106 5.02 -5.74 9.27
CA ARG A 106 6.32 -5.77 8.58
C ARG A 106 6.42 -6.92 7.58
N GLY A 107 7.37 -6.82 6.65
CA GLY A 107 7.72 -7.85 5.67
C GLY A 107 7.41 -7.49 4.22
N GLU A 108 7.58 -8.46 3.33
CA GLU A 108 7.28 -8.32 1.90
C GLU A 108 5.81 -8.65 1.63
N ILE A 109 5.12 -7.77 0.91
CA ILE A 109 3.73 -7.92 0.44
C ILE A 109 3.78 -8.07 -1.08
N ASP A 110 3.58 -9.29 -1.56
CA ASP A 110 3.50 -9.65 -2.97
C ASP A 110 2.34 -10.63 -3.19
N SER A 111 1.75 -10.62 -4.38
CA SER A 111 0.69 -11.59 -4.74
C SER A 111 1.22 -13.02 -4.87
N LYS A 112 2.55 -13.21 -4.93
CA LYS A 112 3.24 -14.51 -4.97
C LYS A 112 3.87 -14.91 -3.63
N ALA A 113 3.81 -14.06 -2.60
CA ALA A 113 4.53 -14.27 -1.34
C ALA A 113 3.85 -15.26 -0.38
N SER A 114 4.65 -15.77 0.57
CA SER A 114 4.23 -16.64 1.67
C SER A 114 3.29 -15.99 2.71
N ASN A 115 2.89 -14.73 2.51
CA ASN A 115 2.28 -13.87 3.52
C ASN A 115 0.85 -13.44 3.12
N PRO A 116 -0.09 -14.39 3.01
CA PRO A 116 -1.38 -14.14 2.36
C PRO A 116 -2.22 -13.09 3.09
N ILE A 117 -2.08 -12.92 4.42
CA ILE A 117 -2.94 -12.01 5.18
C ILE A 117 -2.64 -10.53 4.94
N LEU A 118 -1.36 -10.12 4.85
CA LEU A 118 -1.02 -8.72 4.58
C LEU A 118 -1.38 -8.33 3.15
N TYR A 119 -1.14 -9.22 2.18
CA TYR A 119 -1.61 -9.02 0.80
C TYR A 119 -3.13 -8.87 0.74
N LYS A 120 -3.89 -9.77 1.39
CA LYS A 120 -5.36 -9.69 1.47
C LYS A 120 -5.83 -8.41 2.14
N ILE A 121 -5.20 -7.96 3.23
CA ILE A 121 -5.55 -6.69 3.89
C ILE A 121 -5.38 -5.51 2.93
N VAL A 122 -4.27 -5.42 2.20
CA VAL A 122 -4.07 -4.35 1.19
C VAL A 122 -5.09 -4.47 0.05
N GLU A 123 -5.37 -5.68 -0.43
CA GLU A 123 -6.39 -5.92 -1.46
C GLU A 123 -7.79 -5.51 -1.01
N SER A 124 -8.19 -5.82 0.23
CA SER A 124 -9.48 -5.44 0.80
C SER A 124 -9.57 -3.93 1.04
N VAL A 125 -8.49 -3.27 1.49
CA VAL A 125 -8.40 -1.80 1.52
C VAL A 125 -8.60 -1.21 0.12
N CYS A 126 -7.97 -1.79 -0.90
CA CYS A 126 -8.14 -1.34 -2.29
C CYS A 126 -9.58 -1.51 -2.81
N LYS A 127 -10.27 -2.61 -2.45
CA LYS A 127 -11.69 -2.84 -2.78
C LYS A 127 -12.61 -1.79 -2.14
N LEU A 128 -12.36 -1.43 -0.87
CA LEU A 128 -13.15 -0.42 -0.15
C LEU A 128 -13.11 0.95 -0.84
N GLY A 129 -12.03 1.29 -1.55
CA GLY A 129 -11.91 2.53 -2.33
C GLY A 129 -12.89 2.65 -3.50
N GLY A 130 -13.59 1.56 -3.88
CA GLY A 130 -14.63 1.56 -4.92
C GLY A 130 -16.07 1.64 -4.40
N ILE A 131 -16.29 1.84 -3.09
CA ILE A 131 -17.64 1.87 -2.50
C ILE A 131 -18.40 3.17 -2.81
N GLY A 132 -17.70 4.27 -3.12
CA GLY A 132 -18.31 5.58 -3.36
C GLY A 132 -18.78 6.29 -2.08
N ASP A 133 -18.22 5.94 -0.94
CA ASP A 133 -18.42 6.63 0.35
C ASP A 133 -17.24 7.55 0.65
N GLU A 134 -17.51 8.83 0.90
CA GLU A 134 -16.49 9.89 0.98
C GLU A 134 -15.53 9.73 2.17
N SER A 135 -15.98 9.22 3.33
CA SER A 135 -15.10 9.00 4.49
C SER A 135 -14.26 7.74 4.30
N VAL A 136 -14.83 6.70 3.68
CA VAL A 136 -14.09 5.49 3.28
C VAL A 136 -13.00 5.81 2.26
N GLU A 137 -13.27 6.60 1.23
CA GLU A 137 -12.27 7.04 0.25
C GLU A 137 -11.05 7.70 0.92
N LEU A 138 -11.27 8.68 1.81
CA LEU A 138 -10.21 9.34 2.56
C LEU A 138 -9.46 8.38 3.48
N ALA A 139 -10.17 7.46 4.15
CA ALA A 139 -9.55 6.46 5.01
C ALA A 139 -8.69 5.46 4.22
N VAL A 140 -9.14 5.01 3.05
CA VAL A 140 -8.37 4.18 2.12
C VAL A 140 -7.10 4.91 1.66
N LEU A 141 -7.21 6.16 1.24
CA LEU A 141 -6.05 6.99 0.86
C LEU A 141 -5.02 7.12 2.00
N ARG A 142 -5.46 7.33 3.26
CA ARG A 142 -4.57 7.36 4.44
C ARG A 142 -3.87 6.02 4.66
N VAL A 143 -4.60 4.91 4.58
CA VAL A 143 -4.03 3.56 4.76
C VAL A 143 -3.00 3.27 3.68
N LEU A 144 -3.34 3.47 2.41
CA LEU A 144 -2.46 3.16 1.29
C LEU A 144 -1.17 3.99 1.31
N LEU A 145 -1.25 5.30 1.59
CA LEU A 145 -0.06 6.13 1.77
C LEU A 145 0.77 5.67 2.97
N SER A 146 0.14 5.32 4.11
CA SER A 146 0.88 4.83 5.28
C SER A 146 1.57 3.49 5.03
N ALA A 147 0.97 2.60 4.24
CA ALA A 147 1.51 1.30 3.87
C ALA A 147 2.74 1.46 2.97
N VAL A 148 2.65 2.30 1.93
CA VAL A 148 3.80 2.64 1.08
C VAL A 148 4.88 3.37 1.87
N ARG A 149 4.53 4.28 2.78
CA ARG A 149 5.50 5.04 3.60
C ARG A 149 6.29 4.16 4.57
N CYS A 150 5.68 3.12 5.13
CA CYS A 150 6.30 2.28 6.16
C CYS A 150 7.66 1.71 5.70
N PRO A 151 8.78 1.92 6.44
CA PRO A 151 10.08 1.36 6.09
C PRO A 151 10.17 -0.15 6.36
N CYS A 152 9.30 -0.68 7.23
CA CYS A 152 9.26 -2.09 7.60
C CYS A 152 8.46 -2.96 6.60
N VAL A 153 7.80 -2.37 5.60
CA VAL A 153 6.91 -3.05 4.65
C VAL A 153 7.32 -2.74 3.22
N LEU A 154 7.63 -3.79 2.45
CA LEU A 154 7.95 -3.67 1.02
C LEU A 154 6.78 -4.22 0.19
N ILE A 155 6.05 -3.35 -0.51
CA ILE A 155 4.94 -3.72 -1.40
C ILE A 155 5.48 -3.93 -2.82
N ARG A 156 5.32 -5.14 -3.36
CA ARG A 156 5.90 -5.57 -4.64
C ARG A 156 4.93 -5.50 -5.81
N GLY A 157 5.48 -5.37 -7.02
CA GLY A 157 4.88 -5.79 -8.29
C GLY A 157 3.40 -5.41 -8.45
N ASN A 158 2.57 -6.39 -8.80
CA ASN A 158 1.13 -6.17 -9.04
C ASN A 158 0.38 -5.59 -7.82
N CYS A 159 0.82 -5.87 -6.60
CA CYS A 159 0.21 -5.27 -5.40
C CYS A 159 0.46 -3.76 -5.37
N LEU A 160 1.69 -3.31 -5.63
CA LEU A 160 2.03 -1.88 -5.70
C LEU A 160 1.28 -1.18 -6.84
N ILE A 161 1.19 -1.81 -8.03
CA ILE A 161 0.40 -1.28 -9.15
C ILE A 161 -1.10 -1.19 -8.78
N HIS A 162 -1.63 -2.14 -8.01
CA HIS A 162 -3.02 -2.10 -7.54
C HIS A 162 -3.24 -0.93 -6.56
N VAL A 163 -2.33 -0.71 -5.62
CA VAL A 163 -2.34 0.45 -4.70
C VAL A 163 -2.36 1.78 -5.46
N VAL A 164 -1.44 1.96 -6.41
CA VAL A 164 -1.39 3.17 -7.26
C VAL A 164 -2.69 3.35 -8.04
N ARG A 165 -3.22 2.26 -8.64
CA ARG A 165 -4.47 2.28 -9.39
C ARG A 165 -5.68 2.62 -8.53
N THR A 166 -5.75 2.16 -7.28
CA THR A 166 -6.84 2.55 -6.37
C THR A 166 -6.82 4.05 -6.11
N CYS A 167 -5.68 4.64 -5.76
CA CYS A 167 -5.58 6.09 -5.55
C CYS A 167 -5.93 6.89 -6.82
N TYR A 168 -5.53 6.39 -8.00
CA TYR A 168 -5.88 6.96 -9.30
C TYR A 168 -7.38 6.87 -9.61
N ASN A 169 -8.02 5.74 -9.28
CA ASN A 169 -9.46 5.57 -9.43
C ASN A 169 -10.25 6.49 -8.49
N VAL A 170 -9.81 6.70 -7.24
CA VAL A 170 -10.43 7.69 -6.33
C VAL A 170 -10.27 9.12 -6.89
N TYR A 171 -9.12 9.46 -7.49
CA TYR A 171 -8.95 10.77 -8.14
C TYR A 171 -9.92 11.00 -9.33
N LEU A 172 -10.23 9.97 -10.11
CA LEU A 172 -11.11 10.08 -11.27
C LEU A 172 -12.61 9.94 -10.92
N GLY A 173 -12.94 9.04 -9.99
CA GLY A 173 -14.32 8.63 -9.70
C GLY A 173 -14.95 9.27 -8.47
N SER A 174 -14.18 9.85 -7.55
CA SER A 174 -14.75 10.46 -6.34
C SER A 174 -15.64 11.66 -6.67
N LEU A 175 -16.73 11.82 -5.92
CA LEU A 175 -17.72 12.87 -6.14
C LEU A 175 -17.30 14.24 -5.56
N THR A 176 -16.28 14.30 -4.69
CA THR A 176 -15.84 15.56 -4.07
C THR A 176 -14.50 16.08 -4.59
N GLY A 177 -14.43 17.39 -4.83
CA GLY A 177 -13.20 18.06 -5.23
C GLY A 177 -12.07 17.94 -4.18
N THR A 178 -12.42 17.72 -2.90
CA THR A 178 -11.48 17.50 -1.79
C THR A 178 -10.85 16.12 -1.84
N ASN A 179 -11.65 15.06 -1.98
CA ASN A 179 -11.13 13.68 -2.04
C ASN A 179 -10.28 13.48 -3.30
N GLN A 180 -10.72 14.04 -4.43
CA GLN A 180 -9.91 14.08 -5.65
C GLN A 180 -8.55 14.77 -5.42
N ALA A 181 -8.52 15.91 -4.73
CA ALA A 181 -7.26 16.61 -4.45
C ALA A 181 -6.34 15.86 -3.46
N CYS A 182 -6.93 15.21 -2.45
CA CYS A 182 -6.22 14.31 -1.55
C CYS A 182 -5.62 13.13 -2.32
N ALA A 183 -6.40 12.51 -3.23
CA ALA A 183 -5.95 11.41 -4.07
C ALA A 183 -4.77 11.79 -4.97
N LYS A 184 -4.82 12.95 -5.66
CA LYS A 184 -3.68 13.48 -6.45
C LYS A 184 -2.44 13.73 -5.57
N SER A 185 -2.62 14.32 -4.39
CA SER A 185 -1.52 14.58 -3.45
C SER A 185 -0.89 13.28 -2.90
N VAL A 186 -1.72 12.27 -2.61
CA VAL A 186 -1.31 10.93 -2.18
C VAL A 186 -0.54 10.21 -3.29
N LEU A 187 -1.03 10.25 -4.54
CA LEU A 187 -0.34 9.64 -5.68
C LEU A 187 1.06 10.20 -5.86
N VAL A 188 1.20 11.53 -5.81
CA VAL A 188 2.52 12.18 -5.87
C VAL A 188 3.39 11.78 -4.69
N GLN A 189 2.86 11.78 -3.48
CA GLN A 189 3.66 11.38 -2.32
C GLN A 189 4.10 9.91 -2.42
N ILE A 190 3.27 9.02 -2.97
CA ILE A 190 3.61 7.64 -3.30
C ILE A 190 4.73 7.59 -4.36
N MET A 191 4.66 8.39 -5.43
CA MET A 191 5.75 8.45 -6.42
C MET A 191 7.06 8.92 -5.78
N LEU A 192 7.03 10.00 -4.99
CA LEU A 192 8.21 10.48 -4.27
C LEU A 192 8.81 9.41 -3.35
N ILE A 193 7.98 8.63 -2.65
CA ILE A 193 8.45 7.50 -1.82
C ILE A 193 9.09 6.41 -2.70
N VAL A 194 8.36 5.88 -3.68
CA VAL A 194 8.78 4.75 -4.51
C VAL A 194 10.06 5.08 -5.28
N PHE A 195 10.13 6.25 -5.89
CA PHE A 195 11.28 6.64 -6.73
C PHE A 195 12.50 7.05 -5.90
N THR A 196 12.34 7.71 -4.74
CA THR A 196 13.48 7.95 -3.82
C THR A 196 14.08 6.61 -3.37
N ARG A 197 13.23 5.64 -3.01
CA ARG A 197 13.68 4.29 -2.62
C ARG A 197 14.36 3.54 -3.76
N ALA A 198 13.86 3.63 -4.99
CA ALA A 198 14.48 3.00 -6.16
C ALA A 198 15.84 3.62 -6.54
N VAL A 199 16.00 4.95 -6.39
CA VAL A 199 17.27 5.64 -6.62
C VAL A 199 18.33 5.17 -5.63
N GLU A 200 18.04 5.31 -4.33
CA GLU A 200 18.94 4.96 -3.21
C GLU A 200 19.07 3.44 -2.97
N ASP A 201 18.21 2.65 -3.61
CA ASP A 201 18.09 1.18 -3.42
C ASP A 201 17.87 0.74 -1.96
N SER A 202 17.10 1.54 -1.21
CA SER A 202 16.92 1.41 0.23
C SER A 202 15.48 1.68 0.64
N MET A 203 15.01 0.99 1.68
CA MET A 203 13.72 1.28 2.33
C MET A 203 13.81 2.42 3.37
N ASP A 204 14.99 2.60 3.99
CA ASP A 204 15.31 3.69 4.91
C ASP A 204 15.94 4.84 4.11
N VAL A 205 15.10 5.82 3.78
CA VAL A 205 15.44 6.99 2.98
C VAL A 205 14.71 8.22 3.53
N SER A 206 15.33 9.40 3.42
CA SER A 206 14.70 10.65 3.83
C SER A 206 13.67 11.11 2.79
N ILE A 207 12.42 10.74 2.98
CA ILE A 207 11.31 11.19 2.13
C ILE A 207 10.93 12.63 2.44
N LYS A 208 10.97 13.50 1.42
CA LYS A 208 10.40 14.84 1.50
C LYS A 208 8.88 14.78 1.40
N THR A 209 8.19 15.49 2.29
CA THR A 209 6.74 15.71 2.18
C THR A 209 6.46 16.72 1.06
N VAL A 210 5.49 16.41 0.20
CA VAL A 210 5.17 17.26 -0.96
C VAL A 210 4.55 18.61 -0.55
N SER A 211 5.00 19.67 -1.19
CA SER A 211 4.38 20.99 -1.10
C SER A 211 3.10 21.01 -1.92
N VAL A 212 1.95 20.92 -1.23
CA VAL A 212 0.61 20.96 -1.86
C VAL A 212 0.38 22.24 -2.68
N ASN A 213 1.12 23.33 -2.41
CA ASN A 213 1.10 24.57 -3.17
C ASN A 213 1.73 24.47 -4.56
N GLU A 214 2.74 23.62 -4.74
CA GLU A 214 3.49 23.47 -6.00
C GLU A 214 2.82 22.45 -6.95
N LEU A 215 1.94 21.62 -6.40
CA LEU A 215 1.43 20.42 -7.06
C LEU A 215 0.05 20.59 -7.70
N LEU A 216 -0.66 21.62 -7.25
CA LEU A 216 -2.04 21.85 -7.56
C LEU A 216 -2.13 23.31 -7.97
N GLU A 217 -2.27 23.54 -9.27
CA GLU A 217 -2.68 24.81 -9.86
C GLU A 217 -4.13 25.09 -9.42
N PHE A 218 -4.29 25.46 -8.15
CA PHE A 218 -5.57 25.82 -7.54
C PHE A 218 -5.97 27.23 -7.95
N THR A 219 -6.30 27.44 -9.22
CA THR A 219 -6.94 28.69 -9.64
C THR A 219 -8.32 28.87 -9.01
N ASP A 220 -8.99 27.78 -8.61
CA ASP A 220 -10.43 27.78 -8.28
C ASP A 220 -10.82 27.16 -6.92
N LYS A 221 -9.88 26.81 -6.03
CA LYS A 221 -10.23 26.17 -4.73
C LYS A 221 -10.07 27.08 -3.52
N ASN A 222 -10.94 26.88 -2.53
CA ASN A 222 -10.96 27.64 -1.29
C ASN A 222 -9.73 27.32 -0.42
N LEU A 223 -9.15 28.35 0.23
CA LEU A 223 -8.04 28.23 1.18
C LEU A 223 -8.24 27.13 2.23
N ASN A 224 -9.48 26.93 2.70
CA ASN A 224 -9.83 25.90 3.67
C ASN A 224 -9.57 24.47 3.14
N GLU A 225 -9.88 24.21 1.87
CA GLU A 225 -9.63 22.91 1.23
C GLU A 225 -8.12 22.67 1.08
N VAL A 226 -7.39 23.70 0.64
CA VAL A 226 -5.92 23.65 0.52
C VAL A 226 -5.28 23.35 1.88
N GLN A 227 -5.77 23.94 2.96
CA GLN A 227 -5.30 23.67 4.32
C GLN A 227 -5.66 22.26 4.80
N PHE A 228 -6.86 21.76 4.49
CA PHE A 228 -7.26 20.38 4.79
C PHE A 228 -6.34 19.36 4.11
N ILE A 229 -6.07 19.52 2.81
CA ILE A 229 -5.21 18.60 2.04
C ILE A 229 -3.77 18.60 2.60
N LYS A 230 -3.26 19.77 3.01
CA LYS A 230 -1.96 19.89 3.69
C LYS A 230 -1.92 19.13 5.01
N SER A 231 -2.94 19.31 5.86
CA SER A 231 -3.05 18.56 7.12
C SER A 231 -3.08 17.06 6.83
N PHE A 232 -3.96 16.62 5.93
CA PHE A 232 -4.14 15.22 5.57
C PHE A 232 -2.83 14.51 5.18
N ILE A 233 -2.02 15.13 4.30
CA ILE A 233 -0.72 14.57 3.92
C ILE A 233 0.27 14.63 5.09
N SER A 234 0.37 15.77 5.78
CA SER A 234 1.26 15.95 6.94
C SER A 234 0.97 14.92 8.05
N ASP A 235 -0.29 14.68 8.36
CA ASP A 235 -0.77 13.77 9.40
C ASP A 235 -0.36 12.32 9.08
N VAL A 236 -0.40 11.91 7.80
CA VAL A 236 0.04 10.56 7.38
C VAL A 236 1.57 10.45 7.34
N MET A 237 2.27 11.50 6.91
CA MET A 237 3.73 11.50 6.81
C MET A 237 4.40 11.49 8.19
N ASN A 238 3.84 12.23 9.16
CA ASN A 238 4.41 12.37 10.50
C ASN A 238 3.90 11.30 11.50
N ALA A 239 2.97 10.42 11.10
CA ALA A 239 2.33 9.43 11.98
C ALA A 239 3.28 8.40 12.65
N SER A 240 4.56 8.35 12.27
CA SER A 240 5.59 7.52 12.93
C SER A 240 6.48 8.28 13.92
N GLU A 241 6.38 9.62 14.01
CA GLU A 241 7.21 10.43 14.91
C GLU A 241 6.82 10.20 16.37
N GLY A 242 7.61 9.36 17.07
CA GLY A 242 7.40 9.04 18.49
C GLY A 242 7.46 7.55 18.83
N VAL A 243 7.58 6.65 17.84
CA VAL A 243 7.85 5.23 18.09
C VAL A 243 9.36 4.99 18.15
N PRO A 244 9.92 4.45 19.26
CA PRO A 244 11.32 4.07 19.29
C PRO A 244 11.63 2.99 18.24
N ASP A 245 12.55 3.34 17.34
CA ASP A 245 13.32 2.45 16.49
C ASP A 245 12.62 1.67 15.36
N LEU A 246 11.81 2.33 14.51
CA LEU A 246 11.47 1.76 13.18
C LEU A 246 12.73 1.48 12.32
N LYS A 247 13.86 2.16 12.59
CA LYS A 247 15.11 2.02 11.82
C LYS A 247 15.82 0.68 12.04
N LEU A 248 15.58 0.02 13.18
CA LEU A 248 16.17 -1.28 13.51
C LEU A 248 15.35 -2.49 13.02
N PHE A 249 14.14 -2.29 12.50
CA PHE A 249 13.26 -3.37 12.02
C PHE A 249 13.13 -3.39 10.50
N GLN A 250 14.24 -3.72 9.83
CA GLN A 250 14.28 -3.95 8.38
C GLN A 250 13.41 -5.16 7.98
N PRO A 251 12.79 -5.15 6.78
CA PRO A 251 12.34 -6.39 6.15
C PRO A 251 13.58 -7.26 5.90
N ILE A 252 13.63 -8.45 6.50
CA ILE A 252 14.76 -9.37 6.29
C ILE A 252 14.65 -9.93 4.87
N MET A 253 15.45 -9.35 3.95
CA MET A 253 15.64 -9.93 2.63
C MET A 253 16.44 -11.22 2.78
N VAL A 254 15.71 -12.34 2.84
CA VAL A 254 16.30 -13.67 2.76
C VAL A 254 16.89 -13.84 1.37
N ARG A 255 18.21 -13.74 1.25
CA ARG A 255 18.95 -14.20 0.07
C ARG A 255 18.91 -15.72 0.05
N GLU A 256 17.89 -16.29 -0.57
CA GLU A 256 17.80 -17.74 -0.77
C GLU A 256 18.85 -18.20 -1.79
N LEU A 257 19.97 -18.70 -1.28
CA LEU A 257 20.96 -19.45 -2.06
C LEU A 257 20.38 -20.82 -2.43
N GLN A 258 19.50 -20.86 -3.43
CA GLN A 258 19.03 -22.12 -4.01
C GLN A 258 20.05 -22.64 -5.04
N ASN A 259 20.96 -23.53 -4.59
CA ASN A 259 21.69 -24.41 -5.50
C ASN A 259 20.67 -25.27 -6.25
N GLY A 260 20.72 -25.24 -7.58
CA GLY A 260 19.70 -25.87 -8.42
C GLY A 260 19.90 -27.36 -8.67
N GLU A 261 18.88 -27.97 -9.28
CA GLU A 261 19.07 -29.08 -10.21
C GLU A 261 17.94 -29.07 -11.26
N THR A 262 18.28 -28.70 -12.50
CA THR A 262 17.32 -28.61 -13.61
C THR A 262 17.03 -30.00 -14.17
N LYS A 263 15.75 -30.42 -14.17
CA LYS A 263 15.27 -31.49 -15.06
C LYS A 263 14.11 -31.02 -15.92
N TRP A 264 14.41 -30.89 -17.20
CA TRP A 264 13.49 -30.53 -18.26
C TRP A 264 12.69 -31.74 -18.74
N SER A 265 11.37 -31.60 -18.86
CA SER A 265 10.49 -32.62 -19.46
C SER A 265 9.46 -31.93 -20.36
N LYS A 266 9.70 -31.98 -21.67
CA LYS A 266 8.79 -31.48 -22.71
C LYS A 266 7.53 -32.35 -22.82
N ARG A 267 6.36 -31.73 -23.02
CA ARG A 267 5.40 -32.19 -24.04
C ARG A 267 4.47 -31.07 -24.52
N GLU A 268 4.23 -31.05 -25.82
CA GLU A 268 3.21 -30.26 -26.53
C GLU A 268 1.78 -30.76 -26.20
N GLN A 269 0.64 -30.15 -26.58
CA GLN A 269 0.20 -28.83 -27.06
C GLN A 269 -1.35 -28.84 -26.92
N ASN A 270 -2.01 -27.68 -26.95
CA ASN A 270 -3.19 -27.41 -27.80
C ASN A 270 -3.70 -25.97 -27.62
N GLU A 271 -4.11 -25.36 -28.73
CA GLU A 271 -4.81 -24.06 -28.86
C GLU A 271 -6.19 -24.10 -28.14
N GLU A 272 -6.90 -23.01 -27.80
CA GLU A 272 -7.17 -21.69 -28.40
C GLU A 272 -7.47 -20.69 -27.22
N VAL A 273 -7.54 -19.35 -27.28
CA VAL A 273 -7.63 -18.32 -28.35
C VAL A 273 -6.66 -17.14 -27.97
N GLU A 274 -6.76 -15.96 -28.60
CA GLU A 274 -5.79 -14.86 -28.55
C GLU A 274 -6.24 -13.61 -27.75
N GLU A 275 -5.35 -13.09 -26.88
CA GLU A 275 -5.13 -11.65 -26.67
C GLU A 275 -3.64 -11.39 -26.98
N GLU A 276 -3.31 -10.32 -27.73
CA GLU A 276 -1.93 -10.04 -28.16
C GLU A 276 -1.05 -9.54 -27.00
N GLU A 277 -0.46 -10.46 -26.23
CA GLU A 277 0.74 -10.15 -25.46
C GLU A 277 1.96 -10.04 -26.37
N MET A 278 2.49 -8.82 -26.49
CA MET A 278 3.77 -8.54 -27.13
C MET A 278 4.91 -9.25 -26.37
N LYS A 279 5.30 -10.43 -26.87
CA LYS A 279 6.42 -11.23 -26.32
C LYS A 279 7.75 -10.52 -26.53
N GLU A 280 8.28 -9.93 -25.47
CA GLU A 280 9.70 -9.55 -25.39
C GLU A 280 10.53 -10.77 -24.96
N GLY A 281 11.65 -10.99 -25.64
CA GLY A 281 12.42 -12.23 -25.54
C GLY A 281 13.20 -12.38 -24.23
N THR A 282 13.31 -13.62 -23.75
CA THR A 282 14.22 -13.99 -22.66
C THR A 282 15.67 -13.99 -23.15
N GLU A 283 16.29 -12.81 -23.23
CA GLU A 283 17.75 -12.73 -23.34
C GLU A 283 18.40 -12.97 -21.96
N SER A 284 19.03 -14.14 -21.82
CA SER A 284 19.82 -14.52 -20.66
C SER A 284 21.14 -13.72 -20.59
N GLY A 285 21.06 -12.46 -20.16
CA GLY A 285 22.17 -11.50 -20.09
C GLY A 285 22.76 -11.28 -18.70
N SER A 286 23.67 -12.16 -18.26
CA SER A 286 24.68 -11.93 -17.21
C SER A 286 24.28 -11.09 -15.96
N GLY A 287 23.85 -11.78 -14.90
CA GLY A 287 24.60 -11.79 -13.64
C GLY A 287 24.77 -10.49 -12.84
N VAL A 288 23.79 -9.57 -12.83
CA VAL A 288 23.66 -8.59 -11.75
C VAL A 288 22.30 -8.81 -11.10
N ASP A 289 22.31 -9.10 -9.80
CA ASP A 289 21.11 -9.34 -8.98
C ASP A 289 20.26 -8.06 -8.97
N SER A 290 19.18 -8.04 -9.75
CA SER A 290 18.35 -6.84 -9.95
C SER A 290 17.55 -6.57 -8.68
N SER A 291 17.82 -5.44 -8.03
CA SER A 291 17.11 -5.12 -6.78
C SER A 291 15.60 -5.07 -6.96
N LYS A 292 14.92 -5.77 -6.06
CA LYS A 292 13.46 -5.78 -5.89
C LYS A 292 12.85 -4.37 -5.87
N ILE A 293 13.52 -3.42 -5.20
CA ILE A 293 13.02 -2.04 -5.02
C ILE A 293 13.09 -1.28 -6.36
N ARG A 294 14.18 -1.46 -7.12
CA ARG A 294 14.36 -0.87 -8.46
C ARG A 294 13.42 -1.49 -9.49
N GLU A 295 13.21 -2.80 -9.41
CA GLU A 295 12.24 -3.54 -10.21
C GLU A 295 10.81 -2.98 -10.02
N ASP A 296 10.38 -2.75 -8.77
CA ASP A 296 9.07 -2.17 -8.47
C ASP A 296 8.94 -0.73 -8.97
N GLY A 297 9.97 0.10 -8.80
CA GLY A 297 10.00 1.47 -9.34
C GLY A 297 9.86 1.50 -10.86
N PHE A 298 10.55 0.61 -11.57
CA PHE A 298 10.43 0.45 -13.02
C PHE A 298 9.03 -0.03 -13.44
N HIS A 299 8.43 -0.98 -12.70
CA HIS A 299 7.05 -1.41 -12.96
C HIS A 299 6.03 -0.27 -12.81
N VAL A 300 6.18 0.58 -11.78
CA VAL A 300 5.35 1.78 -11.61
C VAL A 300 5.56 2.76 -12.75
N PHE A 301 6.81 3.05 -13.13
CA PHE A 301 7.14 3.92 -14.27
C PHE A 301 6.49 3.44 -15.57
N ARG A 302 6.72 2.17 -15.95
CA ARG A 302 6.14 1.55 -17.16
C ARG A 302 4.61 1.60 -17.12
N ASN A 303 3.98 1.45 -15.95
CA ASN A 303 2.53 1.56 -15.82
C ASN A 303 2.02 2.99 -16.05
N LEU A 304 2.69 4.00 -15.50
CA LEU A 304 2.35 5.41 -15.73
C LEU A 304 2.52 5.82 -17.20
N CYS A 305 3.60 5.38 -17.87
CA CYS A 305 3.79 5.59 -19.31
C CYS A 305 2.65 4.94 -20.13
N LYS A 306 2.26 3.70 -19.79
CA LYS A 306 1.11 3.05 -20.44
C LYS A 306 -0.20 3.80 -20.20
N LEU A 307 -0.39 4.42 -19.02
CA LEU A 307 -1.59 5.22 -18.72
C LEU A 307 -1.62 6.55 -19.47
N SER A 308 -0.49 7.26 -19.62
CA SER A 308 -0.42 8.50 -20.39
C SER A 308 -0.62 8.28 -21.90
N MET A 309 -0.23 7.11 -22.43
CA MET A 309 -0.35 6.74 -23.84
C MET A 309 -1.73 6.19 -24.27
N LYS A 310 -2.70 5.99 -23.37
CA LYS A 310 -4.03 5.46 -23.74
C LYS A 310 -4.82 6.45 -24.60
N PHE A 311 -4.75 6.32 -25.93
CA PHE A 311 -5.50 7.19 -26.84
C PHE A 311 -7.01 7.09 -26.67
N SER A 312 -7.69 8.21 -26.90
CA SER A 312 -9.14 8.20 -27.16
C SER A 312 -9.32 7.69 -28.59
N THR A 313 -10.20 6.71 -28.80
CA THR A 313 -10.63 6.36 -30.17
C THR A 313 -11.41 7.53 -30.77
N LEU A 314 -11.58 7.57 -32.10
CA LEU A 314 -12.38 8.64 -32.76
C LEU A 314 -13.83 8.72 -32.25
N GLU A 315 -14.31 7.69 -31.55
CA GLU A 315 -15.64 7.62 -30.94
C GLU A 315 -15.72 8.27 -29.55
N ASN A 316 -14.57 8.60 -28.91
CA ASN A 316 -14.50 9.10 -27.52
C ASN A 316 -13.64 10.38 -27.40
N ILE A 317 -13.78 11.32 -28.34
CA ILE A 317 -12.99 12.57 -28.38
C ILE A 317 -13.24 13.44 -27.12
N ASP A 318 -14.47 13.44 -26.59
CA ASP A 318 -14.90 14.28 -25.47
C ASP A 318 -14.89 13.58 -24.10
N ASP A 319 -14.21 12.44 -23.94
CA ASP A 319 -14.08 11.79 -22.63
C ASP A 319 -13.17 12.61 -21.69
N GLN A 320 -13.80 13.51 -20.93
CA GLN A 320 -13.13 14.34 -19.92
C GLN A 320 -12.46 13.51 -18.82
N VAL A 321 -12.97 12.30 -18.50
CA VAL A 321 -12.36 11.42 -17.49
C VAL A 321 -11.06 10.83 -18.03
N LEU A 322 -11.03 10.41 -19.30
CA LEU A 322 -9.82 9.96 -19.98
C LEU A 322 -8.79 11.10 -20.11
N LEU A 323 -9.21 12.30 -20.51
CA LEU A 323 -8.32 13.46 -20.60
C LEU A 323 -7.72 13.81 -19.23
N ARG A 324 -8.56 13.87 -18.19
CA ARG A 324 -8.15 14.12 -16.81
C ARG A 324 -7.15 13.07 -16.30
N GLY A 325 -7.36 11.80 -16.65
CA GLY A 325 -6.43 10.71 -16.35
C GLY A 325 -5.07 10.88 -17.04
N LYS A 326 -5.06 11.24 -18.33
CA LYS A 326 -3.82 11.54 -19.07
C LYS A 326 -3.04 12.68 -18.41
N THR A 327 -3.71 13.79 -18.10
CA THR A 327 -3.10 14.94 -17.43
C THR A 327 -2.45 14.50 -16.11
N LEU A 328 -3.17 13.79 -15.25
CA LEU A 328 -2.60 13.26 -14.00
C LEU A 328 -1.40 12.32 -14.26
N SER A 329 -1.49 11.42 -15.23
CA SER A 329 -0.39 10.50 -15.56
C SER A 329 0.87 11.25 -16.00
N LEU A 330 0.73 12.32 -16.79
CA LEU A 330 1.81 13.18 -17.22
C LEU A 330 2.36 14.05 -16.07
N GLU A 331 1.51 14.54 -15.16
CA GLU A 331 1.93 15.24 -13.94
C GLU A 331 2.75 14.33 -13.02
N LEU A 332 2.34 13.07 -12.84
CA LEU A 332 3.08 12.09 -12.05
C LEU A 332 4.44 11.75 -12.70
N LEU A 333 4.49 11.58 -14.02
CA LEU A 333 5.75 11.39 -14.75
C LEU A 333 6.66 12.61 -14.64
N LYS A 334 6.12 13.84 -14.74
CA LYS A 334 6.88 15.07 -14.52
C LYS A 334 7.45 15.15 -13.11
N VAL A 335 6.64 14.85 -12.08
CA VAL A 335 7.10 14.79 -10.68
C VAL A 335 8.26 13.81 -10.50
N ILE A 336 8.21 12.65 -11.16
CA ILE A 336 9.32 11.70 -11.17
C ILE A 336 10.54 12.38 -11.80
N MET A 337 10.46 12.84 -13.05
CA MET A 337 11.56 13.45 -13.81
C MET A 337 12.21 14.67 -13.12
N ASP A 338 11.42 15.51 -12.47
CA ASP A 338 11.90 16.69 -11.71
C ASP A 338 12.64 16.30 -10.42
N ASN A 339 12.42 15.08 -9.90
CA ASN A 339 13.07 14.53 -8.71
C ASN A 339 14.05 13.36 -9.01
N GLU A 340 14.31 13.06 -10.29
CA GLU A 340 15.18 11.95 -10.70
C GLU A 340 16.65 12.19 -10.32
N GLY A 341 17.21 11.26 -9.55
CA GLY A 341 18.66 11.09 -9.45
C GLY A 341 19.27 10.59 -10.77
N PRO A 342 20.60 10.73 -10.96
CA PRO A 342 21.27 10.47 -12.23
C PRO A 342 21.08 9.04 -12.77
N ILE A 343 20.76 8.07 -11.92
CA ILE A 343 20.56 6.66 -12.29
C ILE A 343 19.50 6.46 -13.39
N TRP A 344 18.45 7.28 -13.40
CA TRP A 344 17.41 7.24 -14.44
C TRP A 344 17.91 7.80 -15.78
N ARG A 345 18.99 8.60 -15.79
CA ARG A 345 19.57 9.19 -17.00
C ARG A 345 20.75 8.39 -17.56
N THR A 346 21.30 7.43 -16.82
CA THR A 346 22.55 6.74 -17.17
C THR A 346 22.44 5.22 -17.34
N ASN A 347 21.27 4.61 -17.13
CA ASN A 347 21.14 3.15 -17.20
C ASN A 347 20.76 2.66 -18.60
N GLU A 348 21.77 2.33 -19.41
CA GLU A 348 21.62 1.86 -20.80
C GLU A 348 20.70 0.63 -20.96
N ARG A 349 20.50 -0.17 -19.90
CA ARG A 349 19.59 -1.34 -19.90
C ARG A 349 18.10 -1.00 -19.74
N GLN A 350 17.73 0.25 -19.48
CA GLN A 350 16.36 0.63 -19.09
C GLN A 350 15.66 1.60 -20.05
N PHE A 351 16.32 2.02 -21.13
CA PHE A 351 15.78 2.94 -22.15
C PHE A 351 15.41 2.29 -23.49
N ILE A 352 15.45 0.96 -23.55
CA ILE A 352 15.09 0.14 -24.71
C ILE A 352 14.23 -1.00 -24.11
N LEU A 353 12.98 -1.21 -24.49
CA LEU A 353 12.38 -1.14 -25.82
C LEU A 353 11.17 -0.18 -25.90
N TYR A 354 11.00 0.43 -27.08
CA TYR A 354 9.84 1.21 -27.53
C TYR A 354 8.94 0.34 -28.41
#